data_AF-A0AAX3FI71-F1
#
_entry.id   AF-A0AAX3FI71-F1
#
_cell.length_a   1.000
_cell.length_b   1.000
_cell.length_c   1.000
_cell.angle_alpha   90.00
_cell.angle_beta   90.00
_cell.angle_gamma   90.00
#
_symmetry.space_group_name_H-M   'P 1'
#
loop_
_entity.id
_entity.type
_entity.pdbx_description
1 polymer ?
#
loop_
_entity_poly.entity_id
_entity_poly.type
_entity_poly.pdbx_seq_one_letter_code
_entity_poly.pdbx_strand_id
1 'polypeptide(L)'
;MKTDFAGKAVAFLRIFANKIVEISRQLQEFFHNGSFGVAVYPFFMHPLIRGSGRFVVILLAALLSFMGVFYLFAEFVVNLFSESSLISYIRHTVLELLIPFGTIIDGKTNTFSPLSQVMNAVFSLQGLAFVIAYLAVIVQLSRRKYWLLALIFAAFFSIGMSLIPSSQAKITAGGLQNLGASLTYLFGNLAILMAGIDIVKPQLLWLRRFALQAGTIGVLCILVTIFLPNILTPILERVAIYAIMIWEVLAGLAMLKRK
;
A
#
# COMPACT_ATOMS: atom_id res chain seq x y z
N MET A 1 -15.22 -7.13 32.32
CA MET A 1 -14.11 -6.20 32.04
C MET A 1 -13.71 -6.17 30.55
N LYS A 2 -13.44 -7.32 29.89
CA LYS A 2 -13.14 -7.35 28.42
C LYS A 2 -14.27 -6.83 27.51
N THR A 3 -15.53 -7.07 27.87
CA THR A 3 -16.71 -6.63 27.11
C THR A 3 -16.93 -5.11 27.15
N ASP A 4 -16.62 -4.46 28.28
CA ASP A 4 -16.71 -3.00 28.44
C ASP A 4 -15.62 -2.27 27.67
N PHE A 5 -14.39 -2.81 27.64
CA PHE A 5 -13.30 -2.27 26.81
C PHE A 5 -13.59 -2.40 25.32
N ALA A 6 -14.09 -3.55 24.87
CA ALA A 6 -14.48 -3.75 23.47
C ALA A 6 -15.61 -2.79 23.06
N GLY A 7 -16.62 -2.59 23.91
CA GLY A 7 -17.70 -1.63 23.67
C GLY A 7 -17.19 -0.19 23.55
N LYS A 8 -16.31 0.23 24.46
CA LYS A 8 -15.65 1.56 24.42
C LYS A 8 -14.78 1.74 23.18
N ALA A 9 -14.03 0.72 22.79
CA ALA A 9 -13.19 0.75 21.59
C ALA A 9 -14.04 0.88 20.31
N VAL A 10 -15.12 0.12 20.18
CA VAL A 10 -16.05 0.22 19.04
C VAL A 10 -16.72 1.59 18.99
N ALA A 11 -17.15 2.13 20.15
CA ALA A 11 -17.72 3.47 20.23
C ALA A 11 -16.72 4.54 19.79
N PHE A 12 -15.48 4.46 20.26
CA PHE A 12 -14.40 5.36 19.86
C PHE A 12 -14.12 5.29 18.35
N LEU A 13 -13.96 4.09 17.80
CA LEU A 13 -13.73 3.90 16.35
C LEU A 13 -14.88 4.47 15.52
N ARG A 14 -16.12 4.35 16.00
CA ARG A 14 -17.29 4.92 15.32
C ARG A 14 -17.27 6.44 15.33
N ILE A 15 -16.97 7.05 16.48
CA ILE A 15 -16.84 8.51 16.61
C ILE A 15 -15.73 9.03 15.70
N PHE A 16 -14.56 8.39 15.76
CA PHE A 16 -13.40 8.74 14.94
C PHE A 16 -13.71 8.64 13.45
N ALA A 17 -14.27 7.51 12.99
CA ALA A 17 -14.65 7.32 11.60
C ALA A 17 -15.69 8.35 11.14
N ASN A 18 -16.69 8.65 11.97
CA ASN A 18 -17.69 9.68 11.67
C ASN A 18 -17.06 11.07 11.52
N LYS A 19 -16.10 11.42 12.40
CA LYS A 19 -15.38 12.70 12.32
C LYS A 19 -14.55 12.80 11.04
N ILE A 20 -13.87 11.73 10.64
CA ILE A 20 -13.13 11.70 9.36
C ILE A 20 -14.08 11.88 8.17
N VAL A 21 -15.24 11.20 8.17
CA VAL A 21 -16.24 11.36 7.12
C VAL A 21 -16.79 12.78 7.06
N GLU A 22 -17.00 13.42 8.22
CA GLU A 22 -17.41 14.82 8.32
C GLU A 22 -16.38 15.76 7.70
N ILE A 23 -15.10 15.62 8.08
CA ILE A 23 -13.98 16.42 7.54
C ILE A 23 -13.83 16.19 6.04
N SER A 24 -13.93 14.93 5.61
CA SER A 24 -13.91 14.55 4.20
C SER A 24 -14.99 15.27 3.39
N ARG A 25 -16.22 15.36 3.94
CA ARG A 25 -17.33 16.06 3.30
C ARG A 25 -17.09 17.57 3.25
N GLN A 26 -16.61 18.17 4.35
CA GLN A 26 -16.28 19.60 4.41
C GLN A 26 -15.20 19.98 3.39
N LEU A 27 -14.15 19.17 3.26
CA LEU A 27 -13.11 19.36 2.24
C LEU A 27 -13.70 19.27 0.84
N GLN A 28 -14.55 18.28 0.57
CA GLN A 28 -15.18 18.13 -0.73
C GLN A 28 -16.09 19.31 -1.08
N GLU A 29 -16.87 19.82 -0.12
CA GLU A 29 -17.67 21.04 -0.26
C GLU A 29 -16.79 22.27 -0.52
N PHE A 30 -15.66 22.42 0.19
CA PHE A 30 -14.71 23.51 -0.03
C PHE A 30 -14.11 23.50 -1.45
N PHE A 31 -13.73 22.33 -1.96
CA PHE A 31 -13.17 22.21 -3.31
C PHE A 31 -14.21 22.36 -4.43
N HIS A 32 -15.48 22.06 -4.17
CA HIS A 32 -16.53 22.13 -5.19
C HIS A 32 -17.28 23.46 -5.20
N ASN A 33 -17.69 23.93 -4.03
CA ASN A 33 -18.58 25.08 -3.85
C ASN A 33 -17.93 26.23 -3.07
N GLY A 34 -16.75 26.01 -2.49
CA GLY A 34 -16.02 27.04 -1.75
C GLY A 34 -15.29 28.03 -2.66
N SER A 35 -14.70 29.05 -2.03
CA SER A 35 -13.92 30.10 -2.69
C SER A 35 -12.83 29.54 -3.64
N PHE A 36 -12.19 28.43 -3.25
CA PHE A 36 -11.20 27.76 -4.10
C PHE A 36 -11.82 27.16 -5.36
N GLY A 37 -12.96 26.48 -5.24
CA GLY A 37 -13.69 25.93 -6.39
C GLY A 37 -14.05 27.04 -7.37
N VAL A 38 -14.69 28.11 -6.89
CA VAL A 38 -15.13 29.21 -7.76
C VAL A 38 -13.96 29.90 -8.49
N ALA A 39 -12.83 30.10 -7.81
CA ALA A 39 -11.67 30.78 -8.40
C ALA A 39 -10.86 29.90 -9.37
N VAL A 40 -10.72 28.60 -9.08
CA VAL A 40 -9.77 27.72 -9.78
C VAL A 40 -10.46 26.79 -10.78
N TYR A 41 -11.74 26.48 -10.59
CA TYR A 41 -12.49 25.59 -11.48
C TYR A 41 -12.58 26.06 -12.95
N PRO A 42 -12.70 27.38 -13.25
CA PRO A 42 -12.65 27.87 -14.63
C PRO A 42 -11.35 27.52 -15.35
N PHE A 43 -10.21 27.55 -14.63
CA PHE A 43 -8.91 27.14 -15.18
C PHE A 43 -8.88 25.64 -15.49
N PHE A 44 -9.38 24.79 -14.58
CA PHE A 44 -9.42 23.34 -14.82
C PHE A 44 -10.38 22.90 -15.93
N MET A 45 -11.39 23.72 -16.25
CA MET A 45 -12.33 23.47 -17.34
C MET A 45 -11.78 23.82 -18.74
N HIS A 46 -10.63 24.48 -18.82
CA HIS A 46 -10.02 24.80 -20.11
C HIS A 46 -9.69 23.51 -20.90
N PRO A 47 -10.02 23.40 -22.21
CA PRO A 47 -9.86 22.17 -23.00
C PRO A 47 -8.44 21.58 -22.95
N LEU A 48 -7.42 22.45 -22.95
CA LEU A 48 -6.00 22.05 -22.84
C LEU A 48 -5.70 21.40 -21.48
N ILE A 49 -6.21 21.96 -20.38
CA ILE A 49 -6.00 21.46 -19.02
C ILE A 49 -6.79 20.17 -18.79
N ARG A 50 -7.98 20.05 -19.39
CA ARG A 50 -8.78 18.83 -19.35
C ARG A 50 -8.14 17.70 -20.15
N GLY A 51 -7.54 18.02 -21.29
CA GLY A 51 -6.75 17.08 -22.10
C GLY A 51 -5.50 16.60 -21.38
N SER A 52 -4.74 17.52 -20.79
CA SER A 52 -3.54 17.19 -20.00
C SER A 52 -3.89 16.37 -18.76
N GLY A 53 -5.00 16.66 -18.07
CA GLY A 53 -5.47 15.89 -16.93
C GLY A 53 -5.77 14.42 -17.27
N ARG A 54 -6.38 14.15 -18.43
CA ARG A 54 -6.58 12.77 -18.91
C ARG A 54 -5.25 12.07 -19.19
N PHE A 55 -4.32 12.76 -19.85
CA PHE A 55 -2.99 12.23 -20.12
C PHE A 55 -2.23 11.89 -18.83
N VAL A 56 -2.25 12.78 -17.84
CA VAL A 56 -1.65 12.56 -16.52
C VAL A 56 -2.26 11.33 -15.86
N VAL A 57 -3.57 11.16 -15.88
CA VAL A 57 -4.23 9.98 -15.30
C VAL A 57 -3.81 8.68 -15.99
N ILE A 58 -3.65 8.69 -17.33
CA ILE A 58 -3.16 7.53 -18.08
C ILE A 58 -1.72 7.22 -17.70
N LEU A 59 -0.85 8.23 -17.63
CA LEU A 59 0.54 8.08 -17.23
C LEU A 59 0.66 7.50 -15.82
N LEU A 60 -0.13 8.03 -14.87
CA LEU A 60 -0.18 7.53 -13.50
C LEU A 60 -0.70 6.10 -13.41
N ALA A 61 -1.69 5.72 -14.24
CA ALA A 61 -2.21 4.36 -14.30
C ALA A 61 -1.18 3.38 -14.88
N ALA A 62 -0.44 3.78 -15.91
CA ALA A 62 0.63 2.98 -16.49
C ALA A 62 1.80 2.82 -15.51
N LEU A 63 2.21 3.90 -14.85
CA LEU A 63 3.24 3.89 -13.81
C LEU A 63 2.82 2.95 -12.67
N LEU A 64 1.57 3.04 -12.22
CA LEU A 64 1.02 2.18 -11.19
C LEU A 64 1.12 0.68 -11.55
N SER A 65 0.68 0.31 -12.74
CA SER A 65 0.79 -1.09 -13.18
C SER A 65 2.24 -1.54 -13.33
N PHE A 66 3.12 -0.68 -13.82
CA PHE A 66 4.54 -0.98 -13.94
C PHE A 66 5.18 -1.23 -12.58
N MET A 67 4.88 -0.41 -11.57
CA MET A 67 5.45 -0.50 -10.23
C MET A 67 5.14 -1.84 -9.54
N GLY A 68 3.88 -2.28 -9.56
CA GLY A 68 3.50 -3.57 -8.97
C GLY A 68 4.16 -4.76 -9.69
N VAL A 69 4.28 -4.71 -11.03
CA VAL A 69 5.00 -5.74 -11.80
C VAL A 69 6.50 -5.71 -11.49
N PHE A 70 7.08 -4.52 -11.42
CA PHE A 70 8.51 -4.33 -11.14
C PHE A 70 8.88 -4.87 -9.77
N TYR A 71 8.04 -4.68 -8.76
CA TYR A 71 8.22 -5.29 -7.44
C TYR A 71 8.32 -6.82 -7.53
N LEU A 72 7.31 -7.46 -8.14
CA LEU A 72 7.24 -8.92 -8.24
C LEU A 72 8.41 -9.49 -9.05
N PHE A 73 8.78 -8.81 -10.13
CA PHE A 73 9.90 -9.19 -10.97
C PHE A 73 11.23 -9.03 -10.24
N ALA A 74 11.44 -7.93 -9.52
CA ALA A 74 12.65 -7.71 -8.75
C ALA A 74 12.82 -8.76 -7.65
N GLU A 75 11.76 -9.06 -6.88
CA GLU A 75 11.82 -10.12 -5.87
C GLU A 75 12.16 -11.48 -6.50
N PHE A 76 11.56 -11.80 -7.64
CA PHE A 76 11.87 -13.02 -8.38
C PHE A 76 13.34 -13.10 -8.79
N VAL A 77 13.89 -12.02 -9.37
CA VAL A 77 15.30 -11.94 -9.74
C VAL A 77 16.18 -12.10 -8.51
N VAL A 78 15.96 -11.34 -7.43
CA VAL A 78 16.81 -11.44 -6.23
C VAL A 78 16.77 -12.84 -5.61
N ASN A 79 15.61 -13.50 -5.60
CA ASN A 79 15.51 -14.88 -5.13
C ASN A 79 16.27 -15.87 -6.05
N LEU A 80 16.26 -15.69 -7.37
CA LEU A 80 17.01 -16.57 -8.29
C LEU A 80 18.52 -16.51 -8.06
N PHE A 81 19.04 -15.34 -7.70
CA PHE A 81 20.46 -15.13 -7.42
C PHE A 81 20.85 -15.45 -5.97
N SER A 82 19.89 -15.77 -5.10
CA SER A 82 20.14 -16.21 -3.73
C SER A 82 20.58 -17.67 -3.65
N GLU A 83 21.38 -18.03 -2.65
CA GLU A 83 21.84 -19.42 -2.44
C GLU A 83 20.67 -20.41 -2.24
N SER A 84 19.56 -19.96 -1.65
CA SER A 84 18.37 -20.80 -1.41
C SER A 84 17.41 -20.87 -2.61
N SER A 85 17.68 -20.13 -3.70
CA SER A 85 16.87 -20.10 -4.92
C SER A 85 15.35 -19.97 -4.63
N LEU A 86 14.50 -20.77 -5.28
CA LEU A 86 13.05 -20.75 -5.10
C LEU A 86 12.57 -21.24 -3.72
N ILE A 87 13.40 -21.93 -2.93
CA ILE A 87 13.04 -22.37 -1.57
C ILE A 87 12.94 -21.16 -0.62
N SER A 88 13.57 -20.04 -1.00
CA SER A 88 13.47 -18.74 -0.32
C SER A 88 12.04 -18.33 0.02
N TYR A 89 11.12 -18.53 -0.92
CA TYR A 89 9.72 -18.12 -0.78
C TYR A 89 9.02 -18.72 0.45
N ILE A 90 9.53 -19.86 0.94
CA ILE A 90 8.98 -20.59 2.08
C ILE A 90 9.78 -20.31 3.35
N ARG A 91 11.11 -20.22 3.24
CA ARG A 91 12.01 -20.24 4.40
C ARG A 91 12.49 -18.88 4.87
N HIS A 92 12.56 -17.90 3.98
CA HIS A 92 13.17 -16.60 4.26
C HIS A 92 12.13 -15.50 4.09
N THR A 93 12.07 -14.58 5.05
CA THR A 93 11.16 -13.43 4.96
C THR A 93 11.57 -12.48 3.84
N VAL A 94 10.65 -11.62 3.39
CA VAL A 94 11.01 -10.57 2.43
C VAL A 94 12.03 -9.61 3.04
N LEU A 95 11.96 -9.36 4.34
CA LEU A 95 12.89 -8.45 5.04
C LEU A 95 14.35 -8.93 4.99
N GLU A 96 14.58 -10.25 5.00
CA GLU A 96 15.92 -10.85 4.83
C GLU A 96 16.52 -10.56 3.45
N LEU A 97 15.69 -10.43 2.41
CA LEU A 97 16.14 -10.03 1.07
C LEU A 97 16.61 -8.58 1.02
N LEU A 98 16.22 -7.73 1.96
CA LEU A 98 16.65 -6.34 1.97
C LEU A 98 18.00 -6.18 2.68
N ILE A 99 18.41 -7.13 3.50
CA ILE A 99 19.63 -7.01 4.31
C ILE A 99 20.85 -7.34 3.44
N PRO A 100 21.95 -6.55 3.45
CA PRO A 100 23.14 -6.87 2.65
C PRO A 100 23.79 -8.21 3.01
N PHE A 101 24.42 -8.85 2.02
CA PHE A 101 25.20 -10.07 2.23
C PHE A 101 26.37 -9.83 3.20
N GLY A 102 26.57 -10.76 4.12
CA GLY A 102 27.64 -10.72 5.11
C GLY A 102 27.35 -9.88 6.36
N THR A 103 26.20 -9.21 6.46
CA THR A 103 25.86 -8.46 7.68
C THR A 103 25.44 -9.40 8.80
N ILE A 104 25.87 -9.10 10.03
CA ILE A 104 25.50 -9.86 11.22
C ILE A 104 24.33 -9.16 11.92
N ILE A 105 23.20 -9.84 12.04
CA ILE A 105 22.02 -9.39 12.79
C ILE A 105 21.69 -10.46 13.82
N ASP A 106 21.55 -10.07 15.09
CA ASP A 106 21.27 -10.97 16.21
C ASP A 106 22.23 -12.19 16.28
N GLY A 107 23.51 -11.98 15.92
CA GLY A 107 24.55 -13.01 15.92
C GLY A 107 24.50 -13.98 14.73
N LYS A 108 23.58 -13.80 13.78
CA LYS A 108 23.51 -14.58 12.54
C LYS A 108 24.00 -13.76 11.35
N THR A 109 24.89 -14.35 10.56
CA THR A 109 25.38 -13.74 9.32
C THR A 109 24.35 -13.95 8.22
N ASN A 110 23.95 -12.88 7.54
CA ASN A 110 23.07 -12.97 6.39
C ASN A 110 23.86 -13.47 5.16
N THR A 111 23.61 -14.70 4.72
CA THR A 111 24.19 -15.25 3.47
C THR A 111 23.19 -15.22 2.31
N PHE A 112 22.03 -14.58 2.51
CA PHE A 112 20.88 -14.84 1.68
C PHE A 112 20.63 -13.81 0.56
N SER A 113 21.07 -12.55 0.72
CA SER A 113 20.73 -11.48 -0.24
C SER A 113 21.94 -10.82 -0.91
N PRO A 114 22.44 -11.40 -2.02
CA PRO A 114 23.51 -10.79 -2.81
C PRO A 114 23.07 -9.53 -3.55
N LEU A 115 21.77 -9.36 -3.85
CA LEU A 115 21.21 -8.19 -4.53
C LEU A 115 20.29 -7.36 -3.61
N SER A 116 20.67 -7.19 -2.34
CA SER A 116 19.89 -6.44 -1.36
C SER A 116 19.60 -4.99 -1.78
N GLN A 117 20.51 -4.36 -2.53
CA GLN A 117 20.35 -3.02 -3.06
C GLN A 117 19.16 -2.90 -4.02
N VAL A 118 18.88 -3.94 -4.81
CA VAL A 118 17.74 -3.97 -5.73
C VAL A 118 16.44 -3.94 -4.95
N MET A 119 16.32 -4.78 -3.92
CA MET A 119 15.12 -4.81 -3.08
C MET A 119 14.94 -3.50 -2.30
N ASN A 120 16.03 -2.93 -1.78
CA ASN A 120 15.98 -1.62 -1.10
C ASN A 120 15.53 -0.49 -2.04
N ALA A 121 16.01 -0.46 -3.29
CA ALA A 121 15.58 0.51 -4.29
C ALA A 121 14.11 0.34 -4.65
N VAL A 122 13.66 -0.91 -4.86
CA VAL A 122 12.26 -1.25 -5.15
C VAL A 122 11.35 -0.80 -4.01
N PHE A 123 11.69 -1.08 -2.75
CA PHE A 123 10.90 -0.65 -1.60
C PHE A 123 10.81 0.88 -1.51
N SER A 124 11.92 1.58 -1.71
CA SER A 124 11.94 3.05 -1.71
C SER A 124 11.08 3.66 -2.83
N LEU A 125 11.22 3.13 -4.05
CA LEU A 125 10.47 3.55 -5.22
C LEU A 125 8.97 3.30 -5.04
N GLN A 126 8.61 2.13 -4.51
CA GLN A 126 7.25 1.72 -4.22
C GLN A 126 6.61 2.59 -3.13
N GLY A 127 7.36 2.93 -2.08
CA GLY A 127 6.90 3.86 -1.04
C GLY A 127 6.53 5.22 -1.61
N LEU A 128 7.29 5.75 -2.57
CA LEU A 128 6.97 7.02 -3.21
C LEU A 128 5.77 6.91 -4.17
N ALA A 129 5.73 5.85 -4.98
CA ALA A 129 4.72 5.68 -6.00
C ALA A 129 3.33 5.36 -5.43
N PHE A 130 3.24 4.66 -4.30
CA PHE A 130 1.95 4.18 -3.77
C PHE A 130 0.97 5.30 -3.42
N VAL A 131 1.45 6.41 -2.84
CA VAL A 131 0.58 7.55 -2.51
C VAL A 131 0.05 8.21 -3.79
N ILE A 132 0.92 8.37 -4.79
CA ILE A 132 0.57 8.95 -6.09
C ILE A 132 -0.46 8.06 -6.79
N ALA A 133 -0.22 6.74 -6.77
CA ALA A 133 -1.12 5.73 -7.28
C ALA A 133 -2.49 5.76 -6.60
N TYR A 134 -2.49 5.84 -5.27
CA TYR A 134 -3.70 5.90 -4.48
C TYR A 134 -4.52 7.15 -4.82
N LEU A 135 -3.88 8.31 -4.95
CA LEU A 135 -4.54 9.55 -5.38
C LEU A 135 -5.14 9.41 -6.79
N ALA A 136 -4.42 8.79 -7.73
CA ALA A 136 -4.90 8.56 -9.08
C ALA A 136 -6.18 7.69 -9.08
N VAL A 137 -6.23 6.66 -8.24
CA VAL A 137 -7.41 5.81 -8.04
C VAL A 137 -8.55 6.59 -7.39
N ILE A 138 -8.32 7.33 -6.29
CA ILE A 138 -9.36 8.12 -5.58
C ILE A 138 -10.06 9.10 -6.50
N VAL A 139 -9.30 9.81 -7.33
CA VAL A 139 -9.86 10.80 -8.27
C VAL A 139 -10.90 10.13 -9.18
N GLN A 140 -10.78 8.83 -9.43
CA GLN A 140 -11.74 8.06 -10.23
C GLN A 140 -12.86 7.38 -9.43
N LEU A 141 -12.79 7.32 -8.10
CA LEU A 141 -13.80 6.67 -7.26
C LEU A 141 -15.11 7.45 -7.23
N SER A 142 -16.23 6.71 -7.14
CA SER A 142 -17.59 7.26 -7.25
C SER A 142 -18.10 7.90 -5.95
N ARG A 143 -17.90 7.24 -4.81
CA ARG A 143 -18.50 7.69 -3.54
C ARG A 143 -17.57 8.57 -2.71
N ARG A 144 -16.25 8.35 -2.79
CA ARG A 144 -15.22 9.05 -2.01
C ARG A 144 -15.66 9.25 -0.55
N LYS A 145 -16.23 8.23 0.09
CA LYS A 145 -16.73 8.38 1.46
C LYS A 145 -15.60 8.24 2.47
N TYR A 146 -14.67 7.33 2.20
CA TYR A 146 -13.54 7.01 3.08
C TYR A 146 -12.19 7.38 2.45
N TRP A 147 -12.19 8.21 1.40
CA TRP A 147 -10.98 8.55 0.65
C TRP A 147 -9.87 9.14 1.52
N LEU A 148 -10.22 9.99 2.50
CA LEU A 148 -9.25 10.60 3.41
C LEU A 148 -8.63 9.57 4.36
N LEU A 149 -9.42 8.67 4.92
CA LEU A 149 -8.93 7.59 5.79
C LEU A 149 -7.97 6.68 5.01
N ALA A 150 -8.36 6.34 3.80
CA ALA A 150 -7.57 5.49 2.94
C ALA A 150 -6.29 6.20 2.44
N LEU A 151 -6.32 7.53 2.26
CA LEU A 151 -5.13 8.32 1.98
C LEU A 151 -4.16 8.33 3.17
N ILE A 152 -4.68 8.41 4.39
CA ILE A 152 -3.87 8.26 5.61
C ILE A 152 -3.23 6.87 5.65
N PHE A 153 -3.97 5.81 5.32
CA PHE A 153 -3.41 4.46 5.24
C PHE A 153 -2.35 4.33 4.14
N ALA A 154 -2.58 4.92 2.97
CA ALA A 154 -1.58 4.97 1.89
C ALA A 154 -0.31 5.74 2.30
N ALA A 155 -0.45 6.81 3.10
CA ALA A 155 0.68 7.53 3.66
C ALA A 155 1.46 6.67 4.67
N PHE A 156 0.78 5.95 5.57
CA PHE A 156 1.46 5.01 6.47
C PHE A 156 2.16 3.87 5.73
N PHE A 157 1.56 3.36 4.66
CA PHE A 157 2.21 2.40 3.77
C PHE A 157 3.52 2.97 3.20
N SER A 158 3.46 4.17 2.63
CA SER A 158 4.64 4.85 2.04
C SER A 158 5.74 5.10 3.06
N ILE A 159 5.36 5.55 4.26
CA ILE A 159 6.27 5.73 5.40
C ILE A 159 6.93 4.39 5.74
N GLY A 160 6.15 3.31 5.89
CA GLY A 160 6.66 1.97 6.16
C GLY A 160 7.68 1.49 5.12
N MET A 161 7.32 1.58 3.84
CA MET A 161 8.19 1.15 2.73
C MET A 161 9.50 1.94 2.65
N SER A 162 9.49 3.20 3.06
CA SER A 162 10.69 4.06 3.09
C SER A 162 11.54 3.83 4.36
N LEU A 163 10.90 3.44 5.46
CA LEU A 163 11.56 3.13 6.74
C LEU A 163 12.39 1.84 6.67
N ILE A 164 11.93 0.83 5.93
CA ILE A 164 12.60 -0.48 5.88
C ILE A 164 14.03 -0.34 5.32
N PRO A 165 14.30 0.24 4.14
CA PRO A 165 15.66 0.40 3.64
C PRO A 165 16.52 1.34 4.48
N SER A 166 15.94 2.43 5.00
CA SER A 166 16.68 3.42 5.79
C SER A 166 17.11 2.93 7.17
N SER A 167 16.39 1.94 7.73
CA SER A 167 16.69 1.36 9.04
C SER A 167 17.96 0.50 9.07
N GLN A 168 18.41 -0.01 7.91
CA GLN A 168 19.55 -0.92 7.82
C GLN A 168 20.90 -0.24 8.00
N ALA A 169 20.96 1.08 7.80
CA ALA A 169 22.20 1.85 7.92
C ALA A 169 22.61 2.15 9.38
N LYS A 170 21.82 1.74 10.39
CA LYS A 170 22.03 2.15 11.80
C LYS A 170 21.78 1.01 12.81
N ILE A 171 22.36 1.18 14.01
CA ILE A 171 22.34 0.27 15.18
C ILE A 171 20.91 -0.15 15.63
N THR A 172 19.86 0.53 15.16
CA THR A 172 18.44 0.22 15.42
C THR A 172 17.81 -0.77 14.43
N ALA A 173 18.62 -1.50 13.67
CA ALA A 173 18.23 -2.28 12.48
C ALA A 173 17.01 -3.18 12.69
N GLY A 174 16.88 -3.89 13.82
CA GLY A 174 15.73 -4.78 14.03
C GLY A 174 14.40 -4.07 14.32
N GLY A 175 14.39 -3.15 15.28
CA GLY A 175 13.14 -2.54 15.77
C GLY A 175 12.47 -1.61 14.75
N LEU A 176 13.27 -0.78 14.08
CA LEU A 176 12.74 0.20 13.12
C LEU A 176 12.33 -0.47 11.80
N GLN A 177 13.05 -1.52 11.37
CA GLN A 177 12.68 -2.34 10.22
C GLN A 177 11.35 -3.05 10.45
N ASN A 178 11.16 -3.65 11.64
CA ASN A 178 9.92 -4.32 12.01
C ASN A 178 8.73 -3.35 12.10
N LEU A 179 8.96 -2.13 12.59
CA LEU A 179 7.94 -1.08 12.55
C LEU A 179 7.57 -0.74 11.11
N GLY A 180 8.57 -0.53 10.24
CA GLY A 180 8.36 -0.25 8.83
C GLY A 180 7.59 -1.37 8.10
N ALA A 181 7.93 -2.63 8.39
CA ALA A 181 7.24 -3.81 7.89
C ALA A 181 5.77 -3.85 8.35
N SER A 182 5.53 -3.63 9.64
CA SER A 182 4.18 -3.58 10.21
C SER A 182 3.34 -2.49 9.57
N LEU A 183 3.90 -1.29 9.39
CA LEU A 183 3.22 -0.17 8.74
C LEU A 183 2.87 -0.50 7.28
N THR A 184 3.85 -1.04 6.54
CA THR A 184 3.68 -1.45 5.14
C THR A 184 2.57 -2.46 5.00
N TYR A 185 2.70 -3.62 5.65
CA TYR A 185 1.81 -4.73 5.35
C TYR A 185 0.39 -4.48 5.88
N LEU A 186 0.24 -3.88 7.07
CA LEU A 186 -1.06 -3.60 7.64
C LEU A 186 -1.78 -2.48 6.91
N PHE A 187 -1.15 -1.30 6.78
CA PHE A 187 -1.84 -0.14 6.23
C PHE A 187 -1.99 -0.20 4.71
N GLY A 188 -1.11 -0.89 4.00
CA GLY A 188 -1.32 -1.17 2.57
C GLY A 188 -2.58 -2.00 2.33
N ASN A 189 -2.78 -3.06 3.11
CA ASN A 189 -3.98 -3.90 3.00
C ASN A 189 -5.27 -3.18 3.46
N LEU A 190 -5.17 -2.31 4.46
CA LEU A 190 -6.29 -1.44 4.86
C LEU A 190 -6.61 -0.40 3.78
N ALA A 191 -5.60 0.17 3.09
CA ALA A 191 -5.80 1.14 2.02
C ALA A 191 -6.56 0.51 0.83
N ILE A 192 -6.18 -0.69 0.39
CA ILE A 192 -6.90 -1.39 -0.70
C ILE A 192 -8.32 -1.78 -0.29
N LEU A 193 -8.53 -2.17 0.97
CA LEU A 193 -9.85 -2.49 1.49
C LEU A 193 -10.77 -1.28 1.45
N MET A 194 -10.28 -0.11 1.89
CA MET A 194 -11.04 1.14 1.84
C MET A 194 -11.31 1.58 0.40
N ALA A 195 -10.34 1.41 -0.51
CA ALA A 195 -10.57 1.64 -1.94
C ALA A 195 -11.70 0.76 -2.48
N GLY A 196 -11.72 -0.52 -2.11
CA GLY A 196 -12.79 -1.46 -2.47
C GLY A 196 -14.18 -1.02 -2.01
N ILE A 197 -14.29 -0.46 -0.80
CA ILE A 197 -15.56 0.07 -0.26
C ILE A 197 -16.06 1.27 -1.08
N ASP A 198 -15.16 2.14 -1.53
CA ASP A 198 -15.49 3.35 -2.27
C ASP A 198 -15.75 3.11 -3.78
N ILE A 199 -15.44 1.91 -4.30
CA ILE A 199 -15.81 1.48 -5.66
C ILE A 199 -17.29 1.10 -5.72
N VAL A 200 -18.08 1.84 -6.51
CA VAL A 200 -19.52 1.57 -6.71
C VAL A 200 -19.88 1.38 -8.19
N LYS A 201 -18.97 1.70 -9.11
CA LYS A 201 -19.23 1.60 -10.55
C LYS A 201 -19.44 0.14 -10.96
N PRO A 202 -20.51 -0.19 -11.71
CA PRO A 202 -20.79 -1.57 -12.16
C PRO A 202 -19.62 -2.22 -12.91
N GLN A 203 -18.93 -1.43 -13.74
CA GLN A 203 -17.78 -1.87 -14.55
C GLN A 203 -16.55 -2.27 -13.71
N LEU A 204 -16.48 -1.85 -12.45
CA LEU A 204 -15.36 -2.08 -11.54
C LEU A 204 -15.72 -3.01 -10.38
N LEU A 205 -16.87 -3.70 -10.45
CA LEU A 205 -17.30 -4.61 -9.38
C LEU A 205 -16.34 -5.77 -9.15
N TRP A 206 -15.68 -6.26 -10.20
CA TRP A 206 -14.65 -7.29 -10.09
C TRP A 206 -13.45 -6.79 -9.27
N LEU A 207 -12.97 -5.56 -9.53
CA LEU A 207 -11.87 -4.93 -8.82
C LEU A 207 -12.25 -4.67 -7.35
N ARG A 208 -13.50 -4.27 -7.10
CA ARG A 208 -14.05 -4.15 -5.74
C ARG A 208 -13.99 -5.47 -5.00
N ARG A 209 -14.49 -6.57 -5.59
CA ARG A 209 -14.51 -7.88 -4.94
C ARG A 209 -13.09 -8.33 -4.60
N PHE A 210 -12.16 -8.17 -5.55
CA PHE A 210 -10.76 -8.46 -5.33
C PHE A 210 -10.16 -7.62 -4.19
N ALA A 211 -10.35 -6.29 -4.22
CA ALA A 211 -9.82 -5.39 -3.20
C ALA A 211 -10.31 -5.73 -1.78
N LEU A 212 -11.60 -6.06 -1.64
CA LEU A 212 -12.18 -6.45 -0.36
C LEU A 212 -11.66 -7.80 0.13
N GLN A 213 -11.57 -8.80 -0.75
CA GLN A 213 -11.08 -10.14 -0.39
C GLN A 213 -9.58 -10.11 -0.08
N ALA A 214 -8.77 -9.58 -0.99
CA ALA A 214 -7.32 -9.50 -0.87
C ALA A 214 -6.91 -8.66 0.35
N GLY A 215 -7.53 -7.48 0.54
CA GLY A 215 -7.27 -6.64 1.72
C GLY A 215 -7.63 -7.32 3.03
N THR A 216 -8.76 -8.04 3.08
CA THR A 216 -9.15 -8.77 4.31
C THR A 216 -8.18 -9.91 4.60
N ILE A 217 -7.80 -10.70 3.58
CA ILE A 217 -6.84 -11.78 3.71
C ILE A 217 -5.48 -11.24 4.17
N GLY A 218 -4.98 -10.18 3.53
CA GLY A 218 -3.70 -9.58 3.89
C GLY A 218 -3.68 -9.01 5.31
N VAL A 219 -4.74 -8.34 5.75
CA VAL A 219 -4.86 -7.90 7.15
C VAL A 219 -4.82 -9.09 8.11
N LEU A 220 -5.58 -10.16 7.83
CA LEU A 220 -5.58 -11.36 8.68
C LEU A 220 -4.20 -12.02 8.73
N CYS A 221 -3.52 -12.18 7.60
CA CYS A 221 -2.16 -12.71 7.53
C CYS A 221 -1.21 -11.94 8.45
N ILE A 222 -1.27 -10.60 8.42
CA ILE A 222 -0.37 -9.75 9.21
C ILE A 222 -0.73 -9.71 10.69
N LEU A 223 -2.02 -9.76 11.03
CA LEU A 223 -2.42 -9.90 12.43
C LEU A 223 -1.90 -11.23 13.00
N VAL A 224 -1.95 -12.31 12.22
CA VAL A 224 -1.39 -13.60 12.63
C VAL A 224 0.13 -13.49 12.81
N THR A 225 0.88 -12.86 11.90
CA THR A 225 2.34 -12.74 12.05
C THR A 225 2.75 -11.86 13.23
N ILE A 226 2.01 -10.80 13.53
CA ILE A 226 2.30 -9.90 14.66
C ILE A 226 2.05 -10.60 16.01
N PHE A 227 0.97 -11.37 16.13
CA PHE A 227 0.59 -11.98 17.42
C PHE A 227 1.12 -13.41 17.61
N LEU A 228 1.35 -14.14 16.52
CA LEU A 228 1.68 -15.57 16.50
C LEU A 228 2.77 -15.87 15.44
N PRO A 229 3.97 -15.29 15.57
CA PRO A 229 5.06 -15.54 14.64
C PRO A 229 5.40 -17.04 14.62
N ASN A 230 5.43 -17.63 13.43
CA ASN A 230 5.63 -19.07 13.25
C ASN A 230 6.37 -19.36 11.93
N ILE A 231 6.53 -20.65 11.59
CA ILE A 231 7.24 -21.08 10.38
C ILE A 231 6.57 -20.61 9.07
N LEU A 232 5.29 -20.23 9.12
CA LEU A 232 4.53 -19.71 7.98
C LEU A 232 4.64 -18.18 7.83
N THR A 233 5.30 -17.48 8.75
CA THR A 233 5.50 -16.03 8.67
C THR A 233 6.01 -15.57 7.31
N PRO A 234 7.05 -16.19 6.69
CA PRO A 234 7.53 -15.80 5.37
C PRO A 234 6.47 -15.87 4.26
N ILE A 235 5.55 -16.82 4.36
CA ILE A 235 4.47 -17.00 3.39
C ILE A 235 3.37 -15.96 3.64
N LEU A 236 2.99 -15.75 4.92
CA LEU A 236 1.93 -14.83 5.30
C LEU A 236 2.29 -13.37 4.95
N GLU A 237 3.54 -12.96 5.18
CA GLU A 237 4.03 -11.64 4.77
C GLU A 237 3.98 -11.45 3.26
N ARG A 238 4.37 -12.48 2.48
CA ARG A 238 4.29 -12.45 1.01
C ARG A 238 2.86 -12.37 0.51
N VAL A 239 1.94 -13.15 1.07
CA VAL A 239 0.51 -13.07 0.72
C VAL A 239 0.00 -11.65 0.96
N ALA A 240 0.37 -11.03 2.08
CA ALA A 240 -0.04 -9.67 2.41
C ALA A 240 0.54 -8.61 1.46
N ILE A 241 1.81 -8.69 1.06
CA ILE A 241 2.38 -7.72 0.12
C ILE A 241 1.94 -7.99 -1.32
N TYR A 242 1.78 -9.25 -1.74
CA TYR A 242 1.28 -9.60 -3.08
C TYR A 242 -0.16 -9.16 -3.29
N ALA A 243 -1.01 -9.23 -2.25
CA ALA A 243 -2.35 -8.66 -2.30
C ALA A 243 -2.32 -7.19 -2.74
N ILE A 244 -1.37 -6.41 -2.21
CA ILE A 244 -1.19 -4.99 -2.52
C ILE A 244 -0.66 -4.82 -3.95
N MET A 245 0.44 -5.51 -4.30
CA MET A 245 1.08 -5.36 -5.63
C MET A 245 0.15 -5.81 -6.77
N ILE A 246 -0.58 -6.92 -6.58
CA ILE A 246 -1.56 -7.38 -7.58
C ILE A 246 -2.71 -6.38 -7.68
N TRP A 247 -3.20 -5.85 -6.56
CA TRP A 247 -4.25 -4.83 -6.58
C TRP A 247 -3.82 -3.59 -7.35
N GLU A 248 -2.59 -3.11 -7.15
CA GLU A 248 -2.02 -1.99 -7.89
C GLU A 248 -2.01 -2.24 -9.40
N VAL A 249 -1.51 -3.40 -9.83
CA VAL A 249 -1.50 -3.80 -11.24
C VAL A 249 -2.91 -3.76 -11.82
N LEU A 250 -3.86 -4.39 -11.12
CA LEU A 250 -5.26 -4.46 -11.54
C LEU A 250 -5.94 -3.10 -11.55
N ALA A 251 -5.66 -2.23 -10.58
CA ALA A 251 -6.20 -0.88 -10.50
C ALA A 251 -5.70 -0.01 -11.65
N GLY A 252 -4.39 -0.04 -11.94
CA GLY A 252 -3.81 0.67 -13.09
C GLY A 252 -4.39 0.18 -14.43
N LEU A 253 -4.51 -1.14 -14.63
CA LEU A 253 -5.12 -1.71 -15.83
C LEU A 253 -6.61 -1.34 -15.96
N ALA A 254 -7.35 -1.32 -14.85
CA ALA A 254 -8.75 -0.91 -14.85
C ALA A 254 -8.92 0.57 -15.23
N MET A 255 -7.98 1.42 -14.82
CA MET A 255 -7.96 2.84 -15.19
C MET A 255 -7.60 3.04 -16.67
N LEU A 256 -6.66 2.26 -17.22
CA LEU A 256 -6.26 2.32 -18.64
C LEU A 256 -7.38 1.85 -19.59
N LYS A 257 -8.16 0.85 -19.18
CA LYS A 257 -9.29 0.34 -20.00
C LYS A 257 -10.48 1.30 -20.07
N ARG A 258 -10.48 2.36 -19.27
CA ARG A 258 -11.60 3.28 -19.13
C ARG A 258 -11.52 4.37 -20.20
N LYS A 259 -12.26 4.18 -21.30
CA LYS A 259 -12.51 5.22 -22.32
C LYS A 259 -13.46 6.29 -21.79
#